data_AF-A0A0C2UPF3-F1
#
_entry.id   AF-A0A0C2UPF3-F1
#
_cell.length_a   1.000
_cell.length_b   1.000
_cell.length_c   1.000
_cell.angle_alpha   90.00
_cell.angle_beta   90.00
_cell.angle_gamma   90.00
#
_symmetry.space_group_name_H-M   'P 1'
#
loop_
_entity.id
_entity.type
_entity.pdbx_description
1 polymer ?
#
loop_
_entity_poly.entity_id
_entity_poly.type
_entity_poly.pdbx_seq_one_letter_code
_entity_poly.pdbx_strand_id
1 'polypeptide(L)'
;MLNGYDSLSHAIKAEIPNIETPIQAINKANQNDILWDTPKKEKTVFLYDALDLIEFLYRHLCNPQAIGKYHDFYRHHHYVFDENILEEQQNFTSKINTIFYRNSLPYKLNDGKIERIVDEVMSEITQKTLFYTTDTDLNNMLNIAYTKFKSPKKEIRHEALEKIWDAFERVKTIYCIELSMDKKQSIEKLIKDVSSENEVIQILLNEDANDLSKIGNNTQIRHHETNRIAITDEKHIDYLFFRVSNIIQLFLKNIAK
;
A
#
# COMPACT_ATOMS: atom_id res chain seq x y z
N MET A 1 1.50 36.57 -19.38
CA MET A 1 0.63 35.79 -18.48
C MET A 1 0.59 34.38 -19.01
N LEU A 2 1.26 33.43 -18.36
CA LEU A 2 0.97 32.01 -18.57
C LEU A 2 -0.46 31.79 -18.07
N ASN A 3 -1.36 31.30 -18.92
CA ASN A 3 -2.73 31.01 -18.52
C ASN A 3 -2.68 29.98 -17.37
N GLY A 4 -3.35 30.23 -16.24
CA GLY A 4 -3.35 29.30 -15.09
C GLY A 4 -3.88 27.89 -15.41
N TYR A 5 -4.61 27.76 -16.52
CA TYR A 5 -5.00 26.47 -17.09
C TYR A 5 -3.78 25.65 -17.59
N ASP A 6 -2.83 26.33 -18.23
CA ASP A 6 -1.60 25.71 -18.69
C ASP A 6 -0.77 25.26 -17.49
N SER A 7 -0.69 26.05 -16.41
CA SER A 7 0.12 25.67 -15.23
C SER A 7 -0.39 24.42 -14.52
N LEU A 8 -1.71 24.26 -14.29
CA LEU A 8 -2.26 23.06 -13.67
C LEU A 8 -2.09 21.82 -14.57
N SER A 9 -2.36 21.98 -15.87
CA SER A 9 -2.18 20.91 -16.85
C SER A 9 -0.73 20.42 -16.92
N HIS A 10 0.25 21.34 -16.89
CA HIS A 10 1.67 20.98 -16.85
C HIS A 10 2.06 20.31 -15.53
N ALA A 11 1.54 20.77 -14.38
CA ALA A 11 1.81 20.15 -13.09
C ALA A 11 1.30 18.71 -13.02
N ILE A 12 0.06 18.46 -13.46
CA ILE A 12 -0.51 17.11 -13.53
C ILE A 12 0.31 16.23 -14.47
N LYS A 13 0.66 16.70 -15.68
CA LYS A 13 1.45 15.92 -16.64
C LYS A 13 2.89 15.64 -16.17
N ALA A 14 3.46 16.49 -15.33
CA ALA A 14 4.79 16.28 -14.77
C ALA A 14 4.81 15.13 -13.76
N GLU A 15 3.75 14.96 -12.98
CA GLU A 15 3.66 13.93 -11.95
C GLU A 15 2.94 12.65 -12.43
N ILE A 16 1.94 12.80 -13.29
CA ILE A 16 1.06 11.74 -13.78
C ILE A 16 0.91 11.86 -15.30
N PRO A 17 1.95 11.46 -16.08
CA PRO A 17 2.03 11.72 -17.52
C PRO A 17 0.89 11.09 -18.35
N ASN A 18 0.28 10.03 -17.82
CA ASN A 18 -0.75 9.26 -18.50
C ASN A 18 -2.15 9.89 -18.41
N ILE A 19 -2.35 10.92 -17.57
CA ILE A 19 -3.64 11.61 -17.46
C ILE A 19 -3.79 12.61 -18.60
N GLU A 20 -4.85 12.43 -19.39
CA GLU A 20 -5.27 13.43 -20.37
C GLU A 20 -5.78 14.69 -19.67
N THR A 21 -5.31 15.86 -20.14
CA THR A 21 -5.77 17.18 -19.70
C THR A 21 -6.45 17.93 -20.87
N PRO A 22 -7.58 18.64 -20.65
CA PRO A 22 -8.30 18.80 -19.37
C PRO A 22 -8.90 17.48 -18.88
N ILE A 23 -8.99 17.33 -17.56
CA ILE A 23 -9.70 16.21 -16.96
C ILE A 23 -11.15 16.25 -17.44
N GLN A 24 -11.61 15.16 -18.04
CA GLN A 24 -12.95 15.03 -18.57
C GLN A 24 -13.64 13.83 -17.91
N ALA A 25 -14.89 14.02 -17.50
CA ALA A 25 -15.71 12.90 -17.07
C ALA A 25 -15.93 11.93 -18.25
N ILE A 26 -15.75 10.63 -18.01
CA ILE A 26 -16.10 9.61 -18.99
C ILE A 26 -17.62 9.43 -18.92
N ASN A 27 -18.33 10.01 -19.88
CA ASN A 27 -19.74 9.69 -20.07
C ASN A 27 -19.82 8.29 -20.68
N LYS A 28 -20.54 7.36 -20.02
CA LYS A 28 -20.97 6.13 -20.70
C LYS A 28 -21.79 6.56 -21.91
N ALA A 29 -21.41 6.12 -23.11
CA ALA A 29 -22.21 6.39 -24.29
C ALA A 29 -23.64 5.90 -24.05
N ASN A 30 -24.63 6.77 -24.23
CA ASN A 30 -26.02 6.32 -24.28
C ASN A 30 -26.16 5.38 -25.49
N GLN A 31 -26.89 4.28 -25.35
CA GLN A 31 -27.17 3.33 -26.46
C GLN A 31 -27.84 4.01 -27.68
N ASN A 32 -28.32 5.26 -27.54
CA ASN A 32 -28.97 6.02 -28.60
C ASN A 32 -28.03 6.97 -29.39
N ASP A 33 -26.75 7.08 -29.05
CA ASP A 33 -25.77 7.91 -29.79
C ASP A 33 -25.11 7.16 -30.96
N ILE A 34 -25.87 6.31 -31.66
CA ILE A 34 -25.43 5.69 -32.92
C ILE A 34 -25.87 6.60 -34.07
N LEU A 35 -25.15 7.71 -34.26
CA LEU A 35 -25.16 8.40 -35.55
C LEU A 35 -23.72 8.83 -35.87
N TRP A 36 -23.16 8.12 -36.85
CA TRP A 36 -21.83 8.27 -37.46
C TRP A 36 -20.65 7.64 -36.70
N ASP A 37 -20.39 6.41 -37.13
CA ASP A 37 -19.32 5.49 -36.80
C ASP A 37 -17.92 6.12 -36.96
N THR A 38 -17.48 6.79 -35.90
CA THR A 38 -16.05 6.86 -35.59
C THR A 38 -15.85 5.98 -34.36
N PRO A 39 -14.91 5.02 -34.38
CA PRO A 39 -14.55 4.30 -33.17
C PRO A 39 -13.98 5.32 -32.20
N LYS A 40 -14.82 5.82 -31.28
CA LYS A 40 -14.38 6.64 -30.17
C LYS A 40 -13.45 5.74 -29.38
N LYS A 41 -12.14 6.02 -29.47
CA LYS A 41 -11.11 5.35 -28.66
C LYS A 41 -11.61 5.37 -27.22
N GLU A 42 -11.91 4.20 -26.65
CA GLU A 42 -12.38 4.12 -25.28
C GLU A 42 -11.36 4.84 -24.39
N LYS A 43 -11.81 5.89 -23.69
CA LYS A 43 -10.97 6.55 -22.70
C LYS A 43 -10.81 5.60 -21.54
N THR A 44 -9.72 4.84 -21.53
CA THR A 44 -9.31 4.02 -20.40
C THR A 44 -8.59 4.89 -19.38
N VAL A 45 -9.17 5.04 -18.19
CA VAL A 45 -8.47 5.61 -17.03
C VAL A 45 -7.83 4.43 -16.29
N PHE A 46 -6.50 4.46 -16.16
CA PHE A 46 -5.81 3.47 -15.35
C PHE A 46 -6.03 3.77 -13.87
N LEU A 47 -6.27 2.72 -13.09
CA LEU A 47 -6.58 2.85 -11.67
C LEU A 47 -5.50 3.63 -10.92
N TYR A 48 -4.23 3.29 -11.09
CA TYR A 48 -3.14 3.94 -10.37
C TYR A 48 -2.99 5.42 -10.72
N ASP A 49 -3.21 5.80 -11.98
CA ASP A 49 -3.20 7.22 -12.36
C ASP A 49 -4.35 7.96 -11.67
N ALA A 50 -5.55 7.36 -11.58
CA ALA A 50 -6.68 7.97 -10.88
C ALA A 50 -6.44 8.12 -9.37
N LEU A 51 -5.78 7.14 -8.74
CA LEU A 51 -5.38 7.22 -7.33
C LEU A 51 -4.31 8.31 -7.13
N ASP A 52 -3.28 8.33 -7.98
CA ASP A 52 -2.23 9.36 -7.94
C ASP A 52 -2.83 10.77 -8.15
N LEU A 53 -3.88 10.91 -8.97
CA LEU A 53 -4.59 12.18 -9.15
C LEU A 53 -5.29 12.64 -7.86
N ILE A 54 -5.93 11.73 -7.13
CA ILE A 54 -6.57 12.06 -5.86
C ILE A 54 -5.54 12.55 -4.84
N GLU A 55 -4.37 11.89 -4.75
CA GLU A 55 -3.27 12.31 -3.89
C GLU A 55 -2.67 13.66 -4.33
N PHE A 56 -2.53 13.88 -5.64
CA PHE A 56 -2.12 15.17 -6.21
C PHE A 56 -3.10 16.28 -5.82
N LEU A 57 -4.41 16.04 -5.96
CA LEU A 57 -5.44 17.02 -5.59
C LEU A 57 -5.41 17.32 -4.09
N TYR A 58 -5.22 16.31 -3.24
CA TYR A 58 -5.11 16.51 -1.79
C TYR A 58 -3.94 17.44 -1.43
N ARG A 59 -2.76 17.22 -2.03
CA ARG A 59 -1.57 18.08 -1.79
C ARG A 59 -1.73 19.52 -2.25
N HIS A 60 -2.64 19.77 -3.19
CA HIS A 60 -2.89 21.09 -3.77
C HIS A 60 -4.25 21.67 -3.34
N LEU A 61 -4.83 21.19 -2.23
CA LEU A 61 -6.01 21.79 -1.63
C LEU A 61 -5.70 23.20 -1.15
N CYS A 62 -6.68 24.09 -1.34
CA CYS A 62 -6.63 25.46 -0.86
C CYS A 62 -7.96 25.81 -0.19
N ASN A 63 -7.94 26.80 0.70
CA ASN A 63 -9.13 27.31 1.37
C ASN A 63 -9.48 28.74 0.87
N PRO A 64 -10.17 28.88 -0.28
CA PRO A 64 -10.55 30.19 -0.82
C PRO A 64 -11.72 30.80 -0.04
N GLN A 65 -11.46 31.88 0.67
CA GLN A 65 -12.45 32.66 1.42
C GLN A 65 -12.80 33.93 0.66
N ALA A 66 -14.07 34.09 0.29
CA ALA A 66 -14.53 35.31 -0.36
C ALA A 66 -14.48 36.48 0.64
N ILE A 67 -13.85 37.58 0.25
CA ILE A 67 -13.77 38.79 1.07
C ILE A 67 -14.56 39.93 0.42
N GLY A 68 -15.20 40.73 1.28
CA GLY A 68 -15.98 41.89 0.84
C GLY A 68 -17.27 41.51 0.11
N LYS A 69 -17.85 42.50 -0.58
CA LYS A 69 -19.03 42.30 -1.44
C LYS A 69 -18.59 41.98 -2.85
N TYR A 70 -19.44 41.23 -3.56
CA TYR A 70 -19.31 41.04 -5.00
C TYR A 70 -19.14 42.39 -5.71
N HIS A 71 -18.17 42.49 -6.61
CA HIS A 71 -17.94 43.70 -7.40
C HIS A 71 -18.79 43.66 -8.67
N ASP A 72 -19.80 44.53 -8.75
CA ASP A 72 -20.67 44.64 -9.93
C ASP A 72 -19.90 45.10 -11.18
N PHE A 73 -18.86 45.90 -10.99
CA PHE A 73 -17.92 46.30 -12.04
C PHE A 73 -16.87 45.21 -12.24
N TYR A 74 -16.86 44.59 -13.43
CA TYR A 74 -16.15 43.35 -13.81
C TYR A 74 -16.66 42.03 -13.22
N ARG A 75 -17.72 42.05 -12.40
CA ARG A 75 -18.52 40.86 -12.03
C ARG A 75 -17.72 39.76 -11.32
N HIS A 76 -16.88 40.11 -10.36
CA HIS A 76 -16.00 39.16 -9.66
C HIS A 76 -16.07 39.26 -8.12
N HIS A 77 -15.67 38.17 -7.47
CA HIS A 77 -15.37 38.12 -6.03
C HIS A 77 -13.87 38.34 -5.80
N HIS A 78 -13.52 38.90 -4.64
CA HIS A 78 -12.14 38.85 -4.15
C HIS A 78 -12.02 37.65 -3.22
N TYR A 79 -10.91 36.94 -3.31
CA TYR A 79 -10.62 35.80 -2.47
C TYR A 79 -9.32 36.02 -1.70
N VAL A 80 -9.29 35.56 -0.46
CA VAL A 80 -8.06 35.29 0.29
C VAL A 80 -7.96 33.79 0.50
N PHE A 81 -6.74 33.30 0.67
CA PHE A 81 -6.48 31.89 0.91
C PHE A 81 -5.96 31.74 2.33
N ASP A 82 -6.71 31.03 3.17
CA ASP A 82 -6.23 30.68 4.50
C ASP A 82 -5.15 29.59 4.39
N GLU A 83 -4.10 29.71 5.21
CA GLU A 83 -3.05 28.68 5.32
C GLU A 83 -3.56 27.45 6.09
N ASN A 84 -4.57 27.63 6.96
CA ASN A 84 -5.23 26.52 7.63
C ASN A 84 -6.26 25.87 6.70
N ILE A 85 -5.92 24.66 6.25
CA ILE A 85 -6.74 23.85 5.32
C ILE A 85 -7.28 22.56 5.96
N LEU A 86 -7.26 22.45 7.30
CA LEU A 86 -7.61 21.21 8.00
C LEU A 86 -9.05 20.76 7.70
N GLU A 87 -10.00 21.70 7.63
CA GLU A 87 -11.39 21.40 7.32
C GLU A 87 -11.54 20.92 5.87
N GLU A 88 -10.83 21.53 4.92
CA GLU A 88 -10.81 21.15 3.51
C GLU A 88 -10.23 19.74 3.34
N GLN A 89 -9.14 19.43 4.04
CA GLN A 89 -8.52 18.11 4.06
C GLN A 89 -9.47 17.04 4.61
N GLN A 90 -10.13 17.31 5.74
CA GLN A 90 -11.11 16.41 6.35
C GLN A 90 -12.32 16.18 5.43
N ASN A 91 -12.87 17.25 4.86
CA ASN A 91 -14.00 17.20 3.95
C ASN A 91 -13.66 16.44 2.66
N PHE A 92 -12.48 16.69 2.08
CA PHE A 92 -12.00 15.98 0.89
C PHE A 92 -11.82 14.49 1.20
N THR A 93 -11.14 14.16 2.31
CA THR A 93 -10.92 12.78 2.75
C THR A 93 -12.24 12.03 2.95
N SER A 94 -13.20 12.64 3.64
CA SER A 94 -14.53 12.05 3.86
C SER A 94 -15.27 11.76 2.56
N LYS A 95 -15.25 12.71 1.61
CA LYS A 95 -15.88 12.54 0.29
C LYS A 95 -15.24 11.43 -0.53
N ILE A 96 -13.91 11.39 -0.60
CA ILE A 96 -13.17 10.36 -1.33
C ILE A 96 -13.43 8.97 -0.71
N ASN A 97 -13.33 8.84 0.61
CA ASN A 97 -13.59 7.57 1.29
C ASN A 97 -15.04 7.09 1.12
N THR A 98 -16.00 8.02 1.08
CA THR A 98 -17.40 7.69 0.74
C THR A 98 -17.52 7.15 -0.68
N ILE A 99 -16.80 7.71 -1.65
CA ILE A 99 -16.78 7.22 -3.03
C ILE A 99 -16.18 5.81 -3.08
N PHE A 100 -15.04 5.57 -2.42
CA PHE A 100 -14.43 4.24 -2.38
C PHE A 100 -15.38 3.20 -1.78
N TYR A 101 -15.97 3.50 -0.62
CA TYR A 101 -16.91 2.62 0.05
C TYR A 101 -18.14 2.28 -0.82
N ARG A 102 -18.78 3.31 -1.42
CA ARG A 102 -19.98 3.12 -2.26
C ARG A 102 -19.73 2.29 -3.51
N ASN A 103 -18.49 2.21 -3.97
CA ASN A 103 -18.10 1.46 -5.15
C ASN A 103 -17.35 0.16 -4.81
N SER A 104 -17.34 -0.26 -3.54
CA SER A 104 -16.63 -1.46 -3.06
C SER A 104 -15.15 -1.46 -3.45
N LEU A 105 -14.53 -0.28 -3.52
CA LEU A 105 -13.11 -0.13 -3.75
C LEU A 105 -12.38 -0.28 -2.41
N PRO A 106 -11.45 -1.23 -2.27
CA PRO A 106 -10.78 -1.51 -1.01
C PRO A 106 -9.65 -0.50 -0.77
N TYR A 107 -9.97 0.79 -0.80
CA TYR A 107 -9.02 1.89 -0.60
C TYR A 107 -9.56 2.88 0.42
N LYS A 108 -8.65 3.57 1.08
CA LYS A 108 -8.92 4.73 1.91
C LYS A 108 -7.86 5.80 1.66
N LEU A 109 -8.27 7.05 1.60
CA LEU A 109 -7.40 8.20 1.75
C LEU A 109 -7.17 8.41 3.25
N ASN A 110 -5.90 8.43 3.65
CA ASN A 110 -5.45 8.69 5.01
C ASN A 110 -4.28 9.66 4.95
N ASP A 111 -4.44 10.86 5.52
CA ASP A 111 -3.42 11.91 5.54
C ASP A 111 -2.78 12.17 4.15
N GLY A 112 -3.63 12.31 3.14
CA GLY A 112 -3.21 12.58 1.76
C GLY A 112 -2.62 11.42 0.99
N LYS A 113 -2.54 10.23 1.59
CA LYS A 113 -2.05 9.02 0.94
C LYS A 113 -3.14 7.96 0.83
N ILE A 114 -3.20 7.29 -0.32
CA ILE A 114 -4.13 6.21 -0.56
C ILE A 114 -3.51 4.90 -0.08
N GLU A 115 -4.22 4.24 0.81
CA GLU A 115 -3.89 2.93 1.34
C GLU A 115 -4.93 1.91 0.90
N ARG A 116 -4.49 0.71 0.57
CA ARG A 116 -5.37 -0.44 0.40
C ARG A 116 -5.90 -0.87 1.77
N ILE A 117 -7.21 -1.07 1.85
CA ILE A 117 -7.84 -1.74 2.97
C ILE A 117 -7.54 -3.23 2.82
N VAL A 118 -6.76 -3.74 3.74
CA VAL A 118 -6.47 -5.16 3.89
C VAL A 118 -7.50 -5.71 4.89
N ASP A 119 -8.22 -6.79 4.54
CA ASP A 119 -9.38 -7.34 5.27
C ASP A 119 -9.33 -7.16 6.80
N GLU A 120 -10.45 -6.77 7.41
CA GLU A 120 -10.57 -6.50 8.86
C GLU A 120 -10.04 -7.64 9.74
N VAL A 121 -10.22 -8.90 9.33
CA VAL A 121 -9.71 -10.07 10.06
C VAL A 121 -8.16 -10.13 10.06
N MET A 122 -7.53 -9.67 8.98
CA MET A 122 -6.07 -9.57 8.88
C MET A 122 -5.57 -8.20 9.33
N SER A 123 -6.46 -7.30 9.75
CA SER A 123 -6.12 -5.93 10.11
C SER A 123 -5.35 -5.87 11.41
N GLU A 124 -5.58 -6.72 12.40
CA GLU A 124 -4.74 -6.71 13.61
C GLU A 124 -3.26 -7.04 13.30
N ILE A 125 -3.05 -7.97 12.36
CA ILE A 125 -1.71 -8.36 11.90
C ILE A 125 -1.09 -7.24 11.06
N THR A 126 -1.87 -6.59 10.20
CA THR A 126 -1.38 -5.60 9.22
C THR A 126 -1.46 -4.12 9.64
N GLN A 127 -2.27 -3.79 10.65
CA GLN A 127 -2.39 -2.45 11.24
C GLN A 127 -1.31 -2.20 12.28
N LYS A 128 -0.63 -3.24 12.78
CA LYS A 128 0.52 -3.09 13.68
C LYS A 128 1.62 -2.33 12.94
N THR A 129 1.71 -1.03 13.21
CA THR A 129 2.61 -0.11 12.52
C THR A 129 4.01 -0.13 13.10
N LEU A 130 4.18 -0.69 14.29
CA LEU A 130 5.44 -0.66 15.01
C LEU A 130 5.72 -2.02 15.66
N PHE A 131 6.79 -2.65 15.20
CA PHE A 131 7.39 -3.81 15.82
C PHE A 131 8.52 -3.35 16.75
N TYR A 132 8.51 -3.88 17.97
CA TYR A 132 9.48 -3.57 19.01
C TYR A 132 10.00 -4.89 19.60
N THR A 133 11.03 -5.43 18.98
CA THR A 133 11.93 -6.44 19.57
C THR A 133 13.27 -5.79 19.94
N THR A 134 14.15 -6.55 20.59
CA THR A 134 15.54 -6.16 20.83
C THR A 134 16.36 -6.01 19.54
N ASP A 135 15.91 -6.61 18.43
CA ASP A 135 16.57 -6.55 17.13
C ASP A 135 15.98 -5.41 16.27
N THR A 136 16.72 -4.30 16.20
CA THR A 136 16.33 -3.10 15.45
C THR A 136 16.24 -3.33 13.94
N ASP A 137 17.08 -4.21 13.39
CA ASP A 137 17.06 -4.51 11.95
C ASP A 137 15.80 -5.28 11.59
N LEU A 138 15.42 -6.27 12.41
CA LEU A 138 14.17 -6.99 12.29
C LEU A 138 12.98 -6.03 12.36
N ASN A 139 12.96 -5.14 13.35
CA ASN A 139 11.89 -4.14 13.49
C ASN A 139 11.77 -3.27 12.23
N ASN A 140 12.89 -2.79 11.70
CA ASN A 140 12.92 -1.98 10.49
C ASN A 140 12.40 -2.76 9.27
N MET A 141 12.86 -4.01 9.07
CA MET A 141 12.39 -4.85 7.97
C MET A 141 10.88 -5.08 8.03
N LEU A 142 10.34 -5.38 9.22
CA LEU A 142 8.91 -5.57 9.41
C LEU A 142 8.14 -4.27 9.13
N ASN A 143 8.55 -3.15 9.73
CA ASN A 143 7.88 -1.86 9.52
C ASN A 143 7.85 -1.48 8.02
N ILE A 144 8.94 -1.66 7.29
CA ILE A 144 9.00 -1.43 5.84
C ILE A 144 8.04 -2.37 5.10
N ALA A 145 8.09 -3.67 5.38
CA ALA A 145 7.27 -4.67 4.71
C ALA A 145 5.76 -4.37 4.89
N TYR A 146 5.31 -4.18 6.11
CA TYR A 146 3.90 -3.90 6.40
C TYR A 146 3.43 -2.54 5.85
N THR A 147 4.30 -1.54 5.83
CA THR A 147 3.99 -0.23 5.23
C THR A 147 3.82 -0.36 3.72
N LYS A 148 4.75 -1.04 3.03
CA LYS A 148 4.69 -1.25 1.58
C LYS A 148 3.50 -2.12 1.17
N PHE A 149 3.14 -3.12 1.97
CA PHE A 149 2.02 -4.01 1.67
C PHE A 149 0.66 -3.30 1.58
N LYS A 150 0.51 -2.15 2.26
CA LYS A 150 -0.68 -1.28 2.18
C LYS A 150 -0.77 -0.52 0.86
N SER A 151 0.24 -0.59 -0.02
CA SER A 151 0.22 0.14 -1.28
C SER A 151 -0.83 -0.42 -2.25
N PRO A 152 -1.58 0.46 -2.95
CA PRO A 152 -2.39 0.05 -4.10
C PRO A 152 -1.55 -0.56 -5.23
N LYS A 153 -0.29 -0.14 -5.38
CA LYS A 153 0.59 -0.53 -6.49
C LYS A 153 1.17 -1.93 -6.25
N LYS A 154 0.91 -2.84 -7.18
CA LYS A 154 1.36 -4.24 -7.11
C LYS A 154 2.87 -4.38 -6.94
N GLU A 155 3.63 -3.56 -7.65
CA GLU A 155 5.09 -3.61 -7.66
C GLU A 155 5.64 -3.31 -6.26
N ILE A 156 5.07 -2.30 -5.58
CA ILE A 156 5.40 -1.96 -4.20
C ILE A 156 5.02 -3.10 -3.24
N ARG A 157 3.90 -3.81 -3.50
CA ARG A 157 3.53 -4.99 -2.71
C ARG A 157 4.45 -6.19 -2.96
N HIS A 158 5.00 -6.35 -4.16
CA HIS A 158 6.03 -7.36 -4.42
C HIS A 158 7.30 -7.07 -3.60
N GLU A 159 7.74 -5.80 -3.57
CA GLU A 159 8.86 -5.41 -2.70
C GLU A 159 8.54 -5.64 -1.20
N ALA A 160 7.27 -5.49 -0.80
CA ALA A 160 6.84 -5.84 0.55
C ALA A 160 6.99 -7.35 0.83
N LEU A 161 6.65 -8.19 -0.15
CA LEU A 161 6.79 -9.65 -0.10
C LEU A 161 8.26 -10.08 0.05
N GLU A 162 9.15 -9.48 -0.73
CA GLU A 162 10.60 -9.70 -0.60
C GLU A 162 11.07 -9.31 0.81
N LYS A 163 10.67 -8.12 1.28
CA LYS A 163 11.10 -7.59 2.57
C LYS A 163 10.60 -8.41 3.76
N ILE A 164 9.37 -8.92 3.73
CA ILE A 164 8.86 -9.80 4.80
C ILE A 164 9.59 -11.14 4.80
N TRP A 165 10.07 -11.62 3.66
CA TRP A 165 10.90 -12.82 3.58
C TRP A 165 12.31 -12.59 4.15
N ASP A 166 12.91 -11.43 3.90
CA ASP A 166 14.16 -11.03 4.58
C ASP A 166 13.98 -11.02 6.10
N ALA A 167 12.86 -10.46 6.58
CA ALA A 167 12.53 -10.46 8.01
C ALA A 167 12.37 -11.89 8.54
N PHE A 168 11.71 -12.79 7.80
CA PHE A 168 11.62 -14.21 8.16
C PHE A 168 12.99 -14.86 8.29
N GLU A 169 13.92 -14.58 7.38
CA GLU A 169 15.29 -15.10 7.48
C GLU A 169 16.02 -14.56 8.70
N ARG A 170 15.82 -13.29 9.05
CA ARG A 170 16.40 -12.66 10.25
C ARG A 170 15.84 -13.27 11.54
N VAL A 171 14.53 -13.51 11.61
CA VAL A 171 13.87 -14.15 12.77
C VAL A 171 14.48 -15.53 13.05
N LYS A 172 14.80 -16.31 12.02
CA LYS A 172 15.42 -17.63 12.19
C LYS A 172 16.80 -17.58 12.86
N THR A 173 17.47 -16.43 12.85
CA THR A 173 18.81 -16.24 13.42
C THR A 173 18.82 -15.44 14.72
N ILE A 174 17.64 -15.16 15.31
CA ILE A 174 17.52 -14.22 16.43
C ILE A 174 18.36 -14.61 17.67
N TYR A 175 18.55 -15.91 17.91
CA TYR A 175 19.33 -16.40 19.05
C TYR A 175 20.79 -16.72 18.72
N CYS A 176 21.21 -16.56 17.46
CA CYS A 176 22.55 -16.96 17.02
C CYS A 176 23.65 -16.20 17.77
N ILE A 177 23.48 -14.88 17.97
CA ILE A 177 24.47 -14.04 18.64
C ILE A 177 24.35 -14.20 20.16
N GLU A 178 23.16 -13.95 20.72
CA GLU A 178 22.94 -13.91 22.17
C GLU A 178 23.23 -15.25 22.86
N LEU A 179 22.92 -16.37 22.20
CA LEU A 179 23.11 -17.72 22.76
C LEU A 179 24.22 -18.53 22.10
N SER A 180 25.00 -17.92 21.19
CA SER A 180 26.08 -18.60 20.45
C SER A 180 25.63 -19.89 19.76
N MET A 181 24.48 -19.84 19.09
CA MET A 181 23.85 -20.97 18.40
C MET A 181 24.02 -20.87 16.88
N ASP A 182 24.05 -22.01 16.19
CA ASP A 182 23.91 -21.99 14.72
C ASP A 182 22.47 -21.66 14.29
N LYS A 183 22.25 -21.40 12.99
CA LYS A 183 20.93 -21.05 12.45
C LYS A 183 19.88 -22.14 12.71
N LYS A 184 20.28 -23.41 12.65
CA LYS A 184 19.38 -24.55 12.85
C LYS A 184 18.94 -24.64 14.31
N GLN A 185 19.89 -24.53 15.23
CA GLN A 185 19.63 -24.50 16.67
C GLN A 185 18.75 -23.30 17.06
N SER A 186 19.02 -22.11 16.48
CA SER A 186 18.24 -20.90 16.75
C SER A 186 16.76 -21.07 16.36
N ILE A 187 16.47 -21.59 15.16
CA ILE A 187 15.08 -21.81 14.74
C ILE A 187 14.40 -22.95 15.52
N GLU A 188 15.11 -24.04 15.82
CA GLU A 188 14.58 -25.15 16.61
C GLU A 188 14.19 -24.70 18.02
N LYS A 189 15.02 -23.86 18.65
CA LYS A 189 14.69 -23.24 19.93
C LYS A 189 13.45 -22.36 19.84
N LEU A 190 13.38 -21.47 18.85
CA LEU A 190 12.25 -20.57 18.66
C LEU A 190 10.93 -21.34 18.49
N ILE A 191 10.95 -22.39 17.66
CA ILE A 191 9.80 -23.27 17.43
C ILE A 191 9.42 -24.00 18.71
N LYS A 192 10.40 -24.53 19.45
CA LYS A 192 10.14 -25.18 20.75
C LYS A 192 9.46 -24.21 21.72
N ASP A 193 9.97 -22.99 21.84
CA ASP A 193 9.46 -21.98 22.75
C ASP A 193 7.99 -21.62 22.41
N VAL A 194 7.66 -21.42 21.12
CA VAL A 194 6.26 -21.09 20.73
C VAL A 194 5.30 -22.28 20.78
N SER A 195 5.83 -23.51 20.70
CA SER A 195 5.01 -24.71 20.74
C SER A 195 4.54 -25.07 22.16
N SER A 196 5.11 -24.46 23.20
CA SER A 196 4.75 -24.72 24.60
C SER A 196 4.79 -26.22 24.96
N GLU A 197 5.83 -26.92 24.50
CA GLU A 197 6.03 -28.37 24.66
C GLU A 197 4.96 -29.26 23.98
N ASN A 198 4.14 -28.71 23.08
CA ASN A 198 3.23 -29.50 22.24
C ASN A 198 3.97 -30.05 21.00
N GLU A 199 4.29 -31.35 21.02
CA GLU A 199 5.04 -32.03 19.95
C GLU A 199 4.35 -31.95 18.58
N VAL A 200 3.02 -32.06 18.52
CA VAL A 200 2.26 -31.98 17.26
C VAL A 200 2.41 -30.61 16.61
N ILE A 201 2.29 -29.55 17.42
CA ILE A 201 2.48 -28.17 16.96
C ILE A 201 3.94 -27.91 16.58
N GLN A 202 4.89 -28.49 17.32
CA GLN A 202 6.31 -28.35 17.03
C GLN A 202 6.69 -28.94 15.67
N ILE A 203 6.14 -30.12 15.33
CA ILE A 203 6.33 -30.75 14.01
C ILE A 203 5.73 -29.89 12.91
N LEU A 204 4.48 -29.45 13.09
CA LEU A 204 3.78 -28.60 12.12
C LEU A 204 4.54 -27.30 11.82
N LEU A 205 5.01 -26.60 12.86
CA LEU A 205 5.74 -25.34 12.69
C LEU A 205 7.12 -25.55 12.05
N ASN A 206 7.77 -26.69 12.28
CA ASN A 206 9.00 -27.06 11.57
C ASN A 206 8.73 -27.30 10.09
N GLU A 207 7.65 -28.00 9.74
CA GLU A 207 7.25 -28.21 8.35
C GLU A 207 6.95 -26.87 7.66
N ASP A 208 6.15 -26.01 8.29
CA ASP A 208 5.82 -24.68 7.78
C ASP A 208 7.06 -23.81 7.54
N ALA A 209 7.98 -23.73 8.51
CA ALA A 209 9.19 -22.93 8.38
C ALA A 209 10.13 -23.46 7.28
N ASN A 210 10.20 -24.78 7.11
CA ASN A 210 10.96 -25.40 6.04
C ASN A 210 10.33 -25.14 4.67
N ASP A 211 9.02 -25.26 4.56
CA ASP A 211 8.30 -25.02 3.31
C ASP A 211 8.36 -23.56 2.88
N LEU A 212 8.24 -22.61 3.82
CA LEU A 212 8.46 -21.19 3.54
C LEU A 212 9.90 -20.92 3.08
N SER A 213 10.89 -21.60 3.65
CA SER A 213 12.27 -21.48 3.20
C SER A 213 12.46 -22.00 1.77
N LYS A 214 11.81 -23.14 1.42
CA LYS A 214 11.82 -23.68 0.05
C LYS A 214 11.13 -22.75 -0.94
N ILE A 215 9.97 -22.19 -0.58
CA ILE A 215 9.23 -21.25 -1.43
C ILE A 215 10.09 -20.03 -1.74
N GLY A 216 10.68 -19.38 -0.73
CA GLY A 216 11.55 -18.22 -0.94
C GLY A 216 12.75 -18.53 -1.83
N ASN A 217 13.33 -19.72 -1.73
CA ASN A 217 14.48 -20.12 -2.54
C ASN A 217 14.13 -20.49 -4.00
N ASN A 218 12.92 -20.98 -4.25
CA ASN A 218 12.49 -21.44 -5.58
C ASN A 218 11.76 -20.37 -6.40
N THR A 219 11.44 -19.23 -5.78
CA THR A 219 10.71 -18.12 -6.39
C THR A 219 11.59 -16.86 -6.48
N GLN A 220 11.14 -15.87 -7.24
CA GLN A 220 11.79 -14.56 -7.36
C GLN A 220 11.59 -13.64 -6.14
N ILE A 221 11.26 -14.22 -4.97
CA ILE A 221 11.14 -13.48 -3.71
C ILE A 221 12.53 -13.21 -3.10
N ARG A 222 13.48 -14.15 -3.27
CA ARG A 222 14.84 -14.01 -2.71
C ARG A 222 15.94 -13.99 -3.75
N HIS A 223 15.70 -14.65 -4.88
CA HIS A 223 16.71 -14.84 -5.93
C HIS A 223 16.10 -14.43 -7.27
N HIS A 224 16.72 -13.48 -7.96
CA HIS A 224 16.24 -13.00 -9.27
C HIS A 224 16.91 -13.71 -10.46
N GLU A 225 17.47 -14.90 -10.21
CA GLU A 225 18.03 -15.74 -11.27
C GLU A 225 16.94 -16.16 -12.26
N THR A 226 17.32 -16.34 -13.53
CA THR A 226 16.37 -16.60 -14.65
C THR A 226 15.64 -17.94 -14.54
N ASN A 227 16.11 -18.85 -13.69
CA ASN A 227 15.50 -20.17 -13.43
C ASN A 227 14.51 -20.17 -12.26
N ARG A 228 14.25 -19.02 -11.61
CA ARG A 228 13.32 -18.92 -10.47
C ARG A 228 11.91 -18.55 -10.93
N ILE A 229 10.91 -19.04 -10.23
CA ILE A 229 9.50 -18.80 -10.56
C ILE A 229 9.10 -17.36 -10.19
N ALA A 230 8.65 -16.59 -11.17
CA ALA A 230 8.15 -15.25 -10.96
C ALA A 230 6.77 -15.25 -10.28
N ILE A 231 6.56 -14.38 -9.29
CA ILE A 231 5.27 -14.17 -8.63
C ILE A 231 4.58 -12.95 -9.25
N THR A 232 3.70 -13.18 -10.22
CA THR A 232 3.08 -12.10 -11.01
C THR A 232 1.62 -11.82 -10.65
N ASP A 233 0.91 -12.75 -10.01
CA ASP A 233 -0.49 -12.54 -9.61
C ASP A 233 -0.55 -11.83 -8.25
N GLU A 234 -1.35 -10.78 -8.15
CA GLU A 234 -1.58 -10.02 -6.92
C GLU A 234 -2.13 -10.90 -5.78
N LYS A 235 -2.97 -11.88 -6.10
CA LYS A 235 -3.55 -12.81 -5.12
C LYS A 235 -2.47 -13.70 -4.50
N HIS A 236 -1.46 -14.09 -5.28
CA HIS A 236 -0.34 -14.87 -4.78
C HIS A 236 0.58 -14.03 -3.89
N ILE A 237 0.80 -12.75 -4.24
CA ILE A 237 1.55 -11.81 -3.41
C ILE A 237 0.89 -11.70 -2.03
N ASP A 238 -0.41 -11.44 -2.01
CA ASP A 238 -1.17 -11.29 -0.77
C ASP A 238 -1.15 -12.59 0.06
N TYR A 239 -1.47 -13.72 -0.55
CA TYR A 239 -1.44 -15.02 0.11
C TYR A 239 -0.08 -15.33 0.74
N LEU A 240 1.01 -15.16 -0.01
CA LEU A 240 2.36 -15.47 0.45
C LEU A 240 2.80 -14.50 1.56
N PHE A 241 2.47 -13.21 1.42
CA PHE A 241 2.74 -12.21 2.46
C PHE A 241 2.07 -12.60 3.78
N PHE A 242 0.78 -12.95 3.75
CA PHE A 242 0.07 -13.39 4.95
C PHE A 242 0.60 -14.70 5.52
N ARG A 243 0.94 -15.66 4.66
CA ARG A 243 1.47 -16.96 5.08
C ARG A 243 2.73 -16.79 5.93
N VAL A 244 3.69 -15.99 5.46
CA VAL A 244 4.93 -15.74 6.21
C VAL A 244 4.74 -14.76 7.37
N SER A 245 3.85 -13.79 7.23
CA SER A 245 3.47 -12.87 8.30
C SER A 245 2.92 -13.60 9.53
N ASN A 246 2.05 -14.60 9.33
CA ASN A 246 1.46 -15.38 10.42
C ASN A 246 2.52 -16.11 11.27
N ILE A 247 3.48 -16.79 10.64
CA ILE A 247 4.53 -17.50 11.38
C ILE A 247 5.47 -16.52 12.11
N ILE A 248 5.80 -15.39 11.48
CA ILE A 248 6.60 -14.33 12.12
C ILE A 248 5.87 -13.81 13.36
N GLN A 249 4.59 -13.45 13.25
CA GLN A 249 3.83 -12.92 14.37
C GLN A 249 3.76 -13.91 15.54
N LEU A 250 3.64 -15.21 15.26
CA LEU A 250 3.72 -16.25 16.30
C LEU A 250 5.09 -16.25 16.99
N PHE A 251 6.17 -16.26 16.21
CA PHE A 251 7.55 -16.21 16.72
C PHE A 251 7.83 -14.97 17.56
N LEU A 252 7.32 -13.81 17.14
CA LEU A 252 7.51 -12.56 17.85
C LEU A 252 6.88 -12.56 19.26
N LYS A 253 5.87 -13.40 19.55
CA LYS A 253 5.28 -13.49 20.89
C LYS A 253 6.29 -13.94 21.96
N ASN A 254 7.33 -14.67 21.58
CA ASN A 254 8.38 -15.14 22.47
C ASN A 254 9.71 -14.39 22.33
N ILE A 255 9.86 -13.58 21.29
CA ILE A 255 11.01 -12.67 21.11
C ILE A 255 10.76 -11.33 21.81
N ALA A 256 9.50 -10.90 21.95
CA ALA A 256 9.13 -9.64 22.58
C ALA A 256 9.28 -9.71 24.12
N LYS A 257 10.47 -9.35 24.62
CA LYS A 257 10.73 -8.93 26.00
C LYS A 257 11.79 -7.85 26.02
#